data_AF-A0AAU7M6I4-F1
#
_entry.id   AF-A0AAU7M6I4-F1
#
_cell.length_a   1.000
_cell.length_b   1.000
_cell.length_c   1.000
_cell.angle_alpha   90.00
_cell.angle_beta   90.00
_cell.angle_gamma   90.00
#
_symmetry.space_group_name_H-M   'P 1'
#
loop_
_entity.id
_entity.type
_entity.pdbx_description
1 polymer ?
#
loop_
_entity_poly.entity_id
_entity_poly.type
_entity_poly.pdbx_seq_one_letter_code
_entity_poly.pdbx_strand_id
1 'polypeptide(L)'
;MTDRHRSAERGGATVCLLAVGLVLLLFGLSGAAVAAARLGRQRAAVAADFGALAAAARVPAGEQVACATAAELVRANGARLVGCRLDGLDVLVTTEVTIRPVPGLTRAASATSRAGPVRG
;
A
#
# COMPACT_ATOMS: atom_id res chain seq x y z
N MET A 1 52.78 -19.49 -23.71
CA MET A 1 51.57 -18.86 -24.29
C MET A 1 50.29 -19.35 -23.62
N THR A 2 50.28 -19.60 -22.30
CA THR A 2 49.13 -20.13 -21.54
C THR A 2 48.60 -19.15 -20.49
N ASP A 3 49.32 -18.05 -20.25
CA ASP A 3 49.03 -17.10 -19.16
C ASP A 3 48.00 -16.01 -19.55
N ARG A 4 47.93 -15.67 -20.84
CA ARG A 4 46.95 -14.69 -21.35
C ARG A 4 45.51 -15.21 -21.28
N HIS A 5 45.28 -16.52 -21.42
CA HIS A 5 43.94 -17.11 -21.34
C HIS A 5 43.40 -17.16 -19.90
N ARG A 6 44.23 -17.48 -18.89
CA ARG A 6 43.80 -17.47 -17.47
C ARG A 6 43.45 -16.09 -16.94
N SER A 7 44.17 -15.05 -17.38
CA SER A 7 43.88 -13.67 -16.99
C SER A 7 42.60 -13.14 -17.66
N ALA A 8 42.38 -13.49 -18.94
CA ALA A 8 41.14 -13.17 -19.66
C ALA A 8 39.92 -13.91 -19.09
N GLU A 9 40.04 -15.19 -18.72
CA GLU A 9 38.96 -15.94 -18.06
C GLU A 9 38.63 -15.40 -16.66
N ARG A 10 39.62 -14.99 -15.86
CA ARG A 10 39.37 -14.34 -14.57
C ARG A 10 38.68 -12.98 -14.71
N GLY A 11 39.06 -12.19 -15.72
CA GLY A 11 38.37 -10.96 -16.08
C GLY A 11 36.94 -11.21 -16.56
N GLY A 12 36.74 -12.21 -17.41
CA GLY A 12 35.40 -12.61 -17.90
C GLY A 12 34.50 -13.12 -16.78
N ALA A 13 35.01 -13.99 -15.91
CA ALA A 13 34.25 -14.53 -14.78
C ALA A 13 33.85 -13.43 -13.78
N THR A 14 34.74 -12.48 -13.50
CA THR A 14 34.40 -11.34 -12.63
C THR A 14 33.37 -10.42 -13.25
N VAL A 15 33.47 -10.12 -14.56
CA VAL A 15 32.45 -9.34 -15.28
C VAL A 15 31.09 -10.06 -15.28
N CYS A 16 31.06 -11.36 -15.53
CA CYS A 16 29.83 -12.16 -15.47
C CYS A 16 29.20 -12.15 -14.08
N LEU A 17 30.00 -12.32 -13.02
CA LEU A 17 29.50 -12.26 -11.63
C LEU A 17 28.95 -10.88 -11.28
N LEU A 18 29.62 -9.80 -11.71
CA LEU A 18 29.13 -8.43 -11.52
C LEU A 18 27.83 -8.20 -12.29
N ALA A 19 27.71 -8.69 -13.52
CA ALA A 19 26.50 -8.57 -14.31
C ALA A 19 25.32 -9.30 -13.66
N VAL A 20 25.52 -10.54 -13.21
CA VAL A 20 24.48 -11.30 -12.48
C VAL A 20 24.11 -10.61 -11.17
N GLY A 21 25.11 -10.16 -10.40
CA GLY A 21 24.89 -9.41 -9.17
C GLY A 21 24.07 -8.14 -9.41
N LEU A 22 24.39 -7.38 -10.45
CA LEU A 22 23.64 -6.19 -10.84
C LEU A 22 22.19 -6.53 -11.23
N VAL A 23 21.98 -7.58 -12.01
CA VAL A 23 20.62 -8.04 -12.39
C VAL A 23 19.81 -8.42 -11.16
N LEU A 24 20.39 -9.19 -10.23
CA LEU A 24 19.73 -9.58 -8.98
C LEU A 24 19.40 -8.36 -8.11
N LEU A 25 20.30 -7.39 -8.02
CA LEU A 25 20.07 -6.13 -7.29
C LEU A 25 18.91 -5.34 -7.91
N LEU A 26 18.88 -5.20 -9.24
CA LEU A 26 17.79 -4.49 -9.93
C LEU A 26 16.45 -5.21 -9.74
N PHE A 27 16.41 -6.54 -9.82
CA PHE A 27 15.22 -7.34 -9.53
C PHE A 27 14.77 -7.21 -8.07
N GLY A 28 15.70 -7.25 -7.12
CA GLY A 28 15.40 -7.06 -5.70
C GLY A 28 14.80 -5.68 -5.41
N LEU A 29 15.41 -4.62 -5.96
CA LEU A 29 14.93 -3.24 -5.78
C LEU A 29 13.55 -3.02 -6.40
N SER A 30 13.34 -3.52 -7.63
CA SER A 30 12.02 -3.45 -8.29
C SER A 30 10.96 -4.24 -7.52
N GLY A 31 11.27 -5.45 -7.06
CA GLY A 31 10.37 -6.25 -6.21
C GLY A 31 10.02 -5.55 -4.90
N ALA A 32 11.00 -4.95 -4.22
CA ALA A 32 10.79 -4.19 -2.99
C ALA A 32 9.86 -2.97 -3.23
N ALA A 33 10.04 -2.25 -4.34
CA ALA A 33 9.18 -1.12 -4.70
C ALA A 33 7.72 -1.55 -4.93
N VAL A 34 7.51 -2.67 -5.62
CA VAL A 34 6.16 -3.24 -5.84
C VAL A 34 5.54 -3.69 -4.52
N ALA A 35 6.31 -4.37 -3.66
CA ALA A 35 5.85 -4.80 -2.35
C ALA A 35 5.43 -3.62 -1.46
N ALA A 36 6.21 -2.53 -1.45
CA ALA A 36 5.86 -1.31 -0.73
C ALA A 36 4.55 -0.68 -1.24
N ALA A 37 4.34 -0.65 -2.56
CA ALA A 37 3.11 -0.16 -3.15
C ALA A 37 1.88 -1.02 -2.78
N ARG A 38 2.02 -2.36 -2.83
CA ARG A 38 0.98 -3.31 -2.43
C ARG A 38 0.63 -3.18 -0.95
N LEU A 39 1.63 -3.07 -0.08
CA LEU A 39 1.43 -2.88 1.35
C LEU A 39 0.71 -1.57 1.66
N GLY A 40 1.02 -0.49 0.92
CA GLY A 40 0.29 0.77 1.02
C GLY A 40 -1.19 0.65 0.69
N ARG A 41 -1.50 0.00 -0.45
CA ARG A 41 -2.88 -0.30 -0.86
C ARG A 41 -3.62 -1.14 0.18
N GLN A 42 -2.97 -2.19 0.70
CA GLN A 42 -3.58 -3.08 1.69
C GLN A 42 -3.88 -2.34 3.00
N ARG A 43 -2.96 -1.50 3.48
CA ARG A 43 -3.18 -0.68 4.68
C ARG A 43 -4.34 0.30 4.50
N ALA A 44 -4.43 0.95 3.34
CA ALA A 44 -5.56 1.81 3.03
C ALA A 44 -6.88 1.03 3.03
N ALA A 45 -6.93 -0.15 2.40
CA ALA A 45 -8.12 -0.99 2.35
C ALA A 45 -8.58 -1.42 3.75
N VAL A 46 -7.67 -1.94 4.58
CA VAL A 46 -7.96 -2.34 5.96
C VAL A 46 -8.49 -1.17 6.79
N ALA A 47 -7.88 0.01 6.66
CA ALA A 47 -8.37 1.20 7.35
C ALA A 47 -9.76 1.63 6.86
N ALA A 48 -10.02 1.53 5.54
CA ALA A 48 -11.33 1.85 4.97
C ALA A 48 -12.41 0.88 5.44
N ASP A 49 -12.12 -0.42 5.51
CA ASP A 49 -13.05 -1.46 5.96
C ASP A 49 -13.45 -1.25 7.42
N PHE A 50 -12.47 -1.07 8.32
CA PHE A 50 -12.76 -0.78 9.73
C PHE A 50 -13.49 0.55 9.91
N GLY A 51 -13.11 1.58 9.17
CA GLY A 51 -13.82 2.85 9.17
C GLY A 51 -15.27 2.71 8.71
N ALA A 52 -15.52 1.97 7.62
CA ALA A 52 -16.85 1.74 7.08
C ALA A 52 -17.73 0.96 8.06
N LEU A 53 -17.22 -0.13 8.65
CA LEU A 53 -17.95 -0.91 9.66
C LEU A 53 -18.26 -0.09 10.92
N ALA A 54 -17.29 0.69 11.40
CA ALA A 54 -17.47 1.54 12.58
C ALA A 54 -18.49 2.65 12.34
N ALA A 55 -18.49 3.28 11.16
CA ALA A 55 -19.52 4.25 10.78
C ALA A 55 -20.88 3.60 10.55
N ALA A 56 -20.95 2.43 9.90
CA ALA A 56 -22.20 1.70 9.67
C ALA A 56 -22.93 1.41 10.99
N ALA A 57 -22.18 1.04 12.04
CA ALA A 57 -22.73 0.82 13.39
C ALA A 57 -23.31 2.10 14.04
N ARG A 58 -22.99 3.28 13.51
CA ARG A 58 -23.39 4.60 14.03
C ARG A 58 -24.33 5.36 13.10
N VAL A 59 -24.76 4.79 11.98
CA VAL A 59 -25.75 5.40 11.06
C VAL A 59 -27.00 5.92 11.78
N PRO A 60 -27.61 5.22 12.76
CA PRO A 60 -28.79 5.72 13.48
C PRO A 60 -28.54 7.02 14.27
N ALA A 61 -27.29 7.31 14.62
CA ALA A 61 -26.89 8.53 15.34
C ALA A 61 -26.61 9.72 14.39
N GLY A 62 -26.75 9.53 13.08
CA GLY A 62 -26.53 10.55 12.05
C GLY A 62 -25.14 10.50 11.42
N GLU A 63 -25.03 11.11 10.24
CA GLU A 63 -23.82 11.12 9.39
C GLU A 63 -22.60 11.70 10.11
N GLN A 64 -22.77 12.80 10.86
CA GLN A 64 -21.66 13.44 11.56
C GLN A 64 -21.04 12.51 12.61
N VAL A 65 -21.86 11.81 13.39
CA VAL A 65 -21.39 10.86 14.42
C VAL A 65 -20.75 9.63 13.78
N ALA A 66 -21.35 9.12 12.69
CA ALA A 66 -20.81 8.00 11.93
C ALA A 66 -19.44 8.32 11.34
N CYS A 67 -19.30 9.46 10.67
CA CYS A 67 -18.04 9.88 10.07
C CYS A 67 -16.97 10.26 11.09
N ALA A 68 -17.34 10.82 12.25
CA ALA A 68 -16.41 11.02 13.35
C ALA A 68 -15.85 9.68 13.87
N THR A 69 -16.71 8.67 14.03
CA THR A 69 -16.31 7.33 14.48
C THR A 69 -15.43 6.64 13.44
N ALA A 70 -15.74 6.75 12.14
CA ALA A 70 -14.85 6.29 11.08
C ALA A 70 -13.48 6.97 11.15
N ALA A 71 -13.43 8.29 11.36
CA ALA A 71 -12.18 9.03 11.41
C ALA A 71 -11.25 8.53 12.53
N GLU A 72 -11.81 8.20 13.70
CA GLU A 72 -11.07 7.62 14.83
C GLU A 72 -10.41 6.28 14.45
N LEU A 73 -11.18 5.35 13.87
CA LEU A 73 -10.67 4.04 13.48
C LEU A 73 -9.68 4.12 12.30
N VAL A 74 -9.94 4.99 11.34
CA VAL A 74 -9.02 5.22 10.21
C VAL A 74 -7.67 5.75 10.70
N ARG A 75 -7.69 6.71 11.64
CA ARG A 75 -6.45 7.22 12.28
C ARG A 75 -5.74 6.14 13.09
N ALA A 76 -6.47 5.34 13.86
CA ALA A 76 -5.91 4.24 14.63
C ALA A 76 -5.22 3.20 13.73
N ASN A 77 -5.66 3.05 12.48
CA ASN A 77 -5.05 2.19 11.47
C ASN A 77 -3.93 2.89 10.65
N GLY A 78 -3.50 4.09 11.04
CA GLY A 78 -2.39 4.79 10.39
C GLY A 78 -2.72 5.34 9.00
N ALA A 79 -4.00 5.53 8.69
CA ALA A 79 -4.45 6.15 7.46
C ALA A 79 -5.10 7.52 7.73
N ARG A 80 -5.27 8.30 6.66
CA ARG A 80 -6.03 9.55 6.67
C ARG A 80 -7.41 9.30 6.08
N LEU A 81 -8.46 9.78 6.75
CA LEU A 81 -9.81 9.81 6.18
C LEU A 81 -9.86 10.95 5.16
N VAL A 82 -10.15 10.64 3.89
CA VAL A 82 -10.25 11.63 2.81
C VAL A 82 -11.65 11.72 2.21
N GLY A 83 -12.54 10.80 2.58
CA GLY A 83 -13.97 10.88 2.27
C GLY A 83 -14.77 10.00 3.21
N CYS A 84 -15.92 10.50 3.66
CA CYS A 84 -16.94 9.74 4.37
C CYS A 84 -18.29 10.30 3.94
N ARG A 85 -19.20 9.42 3.52
CA ARG A 85 -20.56 9.81 3.15
C ARG A 85 -21.53 8.66 3.36
N LEU A 86 -22.77 8.99 3.67
CA LEU A 86 -23.87 8.04 3.67
C LEU A 86 -24.55 7.98 2.30
N ASP A 87 -24.98 6.79 1.92
CA ASP A 87 -25.79 6.49 0.75
C ASP A 87 -26.95 5.60 1.21
N GLY A 88 -28.02 6.26 1.65
CA GLY A 88 -29.10 5.61 2.41
C GLY A 88 -28.59 5.08 3.76
N LEU A 89 -28.58 3.76 3.92
CA LEU A 89 -28.06 3.08 5.11
C LEU A 89 -26.62 2.57 4.95
N ASP A 90 -26.05 2.75 3.77
CA ASP A 90 -24.70 2.33 3.47
C ASP A 90 -23.73 3.49 3.72
N VAL A 91 -22.57 3.21 4.30
CA VAL A 91 -21.50 4.19 4.47
C VAL A 91 -20.38 3.88 3.50
N LEU A 92 -19.94 4.88 2.74
CA LEU A 92 -18.73 4.82 1.95
C LEU A 92 -17.61 5.59 2.66
N VAL A 93 -16.52 4.89 2.95
CA VAL A 93 -15.32 5.45 3.58
C VAL A 93 -14.16 5.35 2.62
N THR A 94 -13.51 6.47 2.34
CA THR A 94 -12.29 6.56 1.53
C THR A 94 -11.13 6.99 2.38
N THR A 95 -10.07 6.20 2.36
CA THR A 95 -8.86 6.42 3.14
C THR A 95 -7.64 6.56 2.24
N GLU A 96 -6.59 7.15 2.80
CA GLU A 96 -5.33 7.36 2.12
C GLU A 96 -4.14 7.08 3.05
N VAL A 97 -3.16 6.35 2.54
CA VAL A 97 -1.89 6.06 3.22
C VAL A 97 -0.74 6.61 2.38
N THR A 98 0.12 7.43 2.98
CA THR A 98 1.32 7.91 2.31
C THR A 98 2.40 6.82 2.31
N ILE A 99 2.93 6.52 1.12
CA ILE A 99 4.00 5.55 0.91
C ILE A 99 5.20 6.19 0.21
N ARG A 100 6.38 5.62 0.46
CA ARG A 100 7.65 6.02 -0.17
C ARG A 100 8.33 4.77 -0.74
N PRO A 101 7.89 4.28 -1.91
CA PRO A 101 8.36 3.00 -2.46
C PRO A 101 9.81 3.03 -2.93
N VAL A 102 10.34 4.21 -3.30
CA VAL A 102 11.75 4.44 -3.63
C VAL A 102 12.19 5.81 -3.09
N PRO A 103 13.50 6.03 -2.86
CA PRO A 103 14.01 7.33 -2.41
C PRO A 103 13.57 8.47 -3.34
N GLY A 104 13.12 9.59 -2.76
CA GLY A 104 12.66 10.77 -3.50
C GLY A 104 11.25 10.69 -4.09
N LEU A 105 10.59 9.53 -4.06
CA LEU A 105 9.22 9.37 -4.55
C LEU A 105 8.23 9.20 -3.40
N THR A 106 7.38 10.21 -3.18
CA THR A 106 6.22 10.08 -2.28
C THR A 106 4.97 9.83 -3.10
N ARG A 107 4.20 8.81 -2.73
CA ARG A 107 2.91 8.48 -3.34
C ARG A 107 1.87 8.32 -2.26
N ALA A 108 0.62 8.46 -2.66
CA ALA A 108 -0.51 8.11 -1.83
C ALA A 108 -1.20 6.86 -2.38
N ALA A 109 -1.47 5.90 -1.49
CA ALA A 109 -2.31 4.76 -1.77
C ALA A 109 -3.69 5.03 -1.18
N SER A 110 -4.72 5.04 -2.02
CA SER A 110 -6.10 5.20 -1.60
C SER A 110 -6.89 3.91 -1.72
N ALA A 111 -7.90 3.77 -0.87
CA ALA A 111 -8.89 2.71 -0.94
C ALA A 111 -10.25 3.24 -0.47
N THR A 112 -11.31 2.69 -1.04
CA THR A 112 -12.69 2.97 -0.63
C THR A 112 -13.34 1.67 -0.24
N SER A 113 -14.04 1.67 0.90
CA SER A 113 -14.85 0.56 1.36
C SER A 113 -16.28 1.02 1.62
N ARG A 114 -17.21 0.06 1.57
CA ARG A 114 -18.64 0.27 1.73
C ARG A 114 -19.19 -0.74 2.73
N ALA A 115 -19.92 -0.26 3.73
CA ALA A 115 -20.58 -1.10 4.71
C ALA A 115 -22.01 -0.64 4.96
N GLY A 116 -22.93 -1.60 5.10
CA GLY A 116 -24.34 -1.34 5.36
C GLY A 116 -25.07 -2.64 5.74
N PRO A 117 -26.38 -2.56 6.03
CA PRO A 117 -27.14 -3.71 6.50
C PRO A 117 -27.21 -4.84 5.46
N VAL A 118 -27.31 -6.08 5.92
CA VAL A 118 -27.56 -7.23 5.06
C VAL A 118 -28.92 -7.05 4.41
N ARG A 119 -28.96 -7.08 3.08
CA ARG A 119 -30.19 -7.06 2.31
C ARG A 119 -30.71 -8.50 2.26
N GLY A 120 -31.86 -8.73 2.90
CA GLY A 120 -32.59 -10.00 2.83
C GLY A 120 -33.33 -10.18 1.51
#